data_AF-A0A397EMT6-F1
#
_entry.id   AF-A0A397EMT6-F1
#
_cell.length_a   1.000
_cell.length_b   1.000
_cell.length_c   1.000
_cell.angle_alpha   90.00
_cell.angle_beta   90.00
_cell.angle_gamma   90.00
#
_symmetry.space_group_name_H-M   'P 1'
#
loop_
_entity.id
_entity.type
_entity.pdbx_description
1 polymer ?
#
loop_
_entity_poly.entity_id
_entity_poly.type
_entity_poly.pdbx_seq_one_letter_code
_entity_poly.pdbx_strand_id
1 'polypeptide(L)'
;VFPWVLADYTSETLDLTKDSTYRDLSKPMGGLGAKRADQFKDRYAAMSSDGFDGSPAFHYGTHYSCSAYVTYYLLRLEPFASMAQELQYVSENLHSWIDLIFGYKQRGQEAVNALNVFMHMTYEGTVWYSLSLIIRAKRAAIML
;
A
#
# COMPACT_ATOMS: atom_id res chain seq x y z
N VAL A 1 -16.04 -13.24 -1.61
CA VAL A 1 -15.29 -13.17 -2.90
C VAL A 1 -15.90 -14.20 -3.82
N PHE A 2 -16.33 -13.79 -5.03
CA PHE A 2 -16.87 -14.69 -6.05
C PHE A 2 -15.93 -14.73 -7.26
N PRO A 3 -15.79 -15.87 -7.96
CA PRO A 3 -14.96 -15.95 -9.14
C PRO A 3 -15.60 -15.23 -10.33
N TRP A 4 -14.77 -14.66 -11.20
CA TRP A 4 -15.20 -14.34 -12.56
C TRP A 4 -15.50 -15.65 -13.30
N VAL A 5 -16.68 -15.78 -13.89
CA VAL A 5 -17.11 -17.03 -14.54
C VAL A 5 -17.04 -16.93 -16.05
N LEU A 6 -17.50 -15.81 -16.61
CA LEU A 6 -17.46 -15.59 -18.05
C LEU A 6 -16.09 -15.07 -18.48
N ALA A 7 -15.67 -15.43 -19.69
CA ALA A 7 -14.49 -14.94 -20.36
C ALA A 7 -14.83 -14.09 -21.60
N ASP A 8 -16.00 -14.29 -22.20
CA ASP A 8 -16.48 -13.52 -23.34
C ASP A 8 -17.37 -12.36 -22.90
N TYR A 9 -16.91 -11.14 -23.18
CA TYR A 9 -17.62 -9.88 -22.96
C TYR A 9 -17.70 -9.04 -24.25
N THR A 10 -17.40 -9.66 -25.40
CA THR A 10 -17.26 -8.97 -26.69
C THR A 10 -18.28 -9.43 -27.72
N SER A 11 -18.73 -10.69 -27.64
CA SER A 11 -19.78 -11.20 -28.51
C SER A 11 -21.12 -10.55 -28.21
N GLU A 12 -21.90 -10.26 -29.26
CA GLU A 12 -23.25 -9.68 -29.13
C GLU A 12 -24.23 -10.66 -28.45
N THR A 13 -24.07 -11.95 -28.72
CA THR A 13 -24.83 -13.03 -28.10
C THR A 13 -23.89 -14.04 -27.46
N LEU A 14 -24.27 -14.48 -26.24
CA LEU A 14 -23.44 -15.35 -25.42
C LEU A 14 -23.86 -16.82 -25.61
N ASP A 15 -23.00 -17.62 -26.22
CA ASP A 15 -23.21 -19.05 -26.37
C ASP A 15 -22.70 -19.80 -25.12
N LEU A 16 -23.63 -20.28 -24.31
CA LEU A 16 -23.35 -21.00 -23.06
C LEU A 16 -22.95 -22.47 -23.29
N THR A 17 -22.98 -22.98 -24.51
CA THR A 17 -22.54 -24.35 -24.82
C THR A 17 -21.06 -24.45 -25.15
N LYS A 18 -20.40 -23.30 -25.37
CA LYS A 18 -19.01 -23.21 -25.77
C LYS A 18 -18.09 -23.05 -24.55
N ASP A 19 -17.12 -23.95 -24.40
CA ASP A 19 -16.16 -23.91 -23.28
C ASP A 19 -15.39 -22.58 -23.20
N SER A 20 -15.08 -21.95 -24.34
CA SER A 20 -14.35 -20.68 -24.36
C SER A 20 -15.14 -19.50 -23.80
N THR A 21 -16.45 -19.65 -23.63
CA THR A 21 -17.31 -18.65 -22.96
C THR A 21 -16.98 -18.54 -21.48
N TYR A 22 -16.45 -19.61 -20.89
CA TYR A 22 -16.12 -19.69 -19.49
C TYR A 22 -14.64 -19.47 -19.24
N ARG A 23 -14.34 -18.80 -18.13
CA ARG A 23 -12.98 -18.67 -17.63
C ARG A 23 -12.49 -20.01 -17.11
N ASP A 24 -11.25 -20.36 -17.41
CA ASP A 24 -10.55 -21.49 -16.79
C ASP A 24 -10.43 -21.26 -15.27
N LEU A 25 -11.28 -21.94 -14.49
CA LEU A 25 -11.39 -21.77 -13.05
C LEU A 25 -10.21 -22.41 -12.29
N SER A 26 -9.41 -23.27 -12.94
CA SER A 26 -8.22 -23.87 -12.32
C SER A 26 -7.07 -22.87 -12.11
N LYS A 27 -7.15 -21.71 -12.76
CA LYS A 27 -6.11 -20.67 -12.74
C LYS A 27 -6.58 -19.42 -11.99
N PRO A 28 -5.68 -18.69 -11.32
CA PRO A 28 -5.96 -17.36 -10.79
C PRO A 28 -6.04 -16.33 -11.94
N MET A 29 -6.61 -15.16 -11.68
CA MET A 29 -6.77 -14.08 -12.68
C MET A 29 -5.46 -13.66 -13.34
N GLY A 30 -4.36 -13.60 -12.59
CA GLY A 30 -3.03 -13.26 -13.13
C GLY A 30 -2.40 -14.37 -13.97
N GLY A 31 -2.84 -15.61 -13.81
CA GLY A 31 -2.36 -16.78 -14.57
C GLY A 31 -3.16 -17.05 -15.85
N LEU A 32 -4.14 -16.21 -16.20
CA LEU A 32 -4.88 -16.33 -17.44
C LEU A 32 -4.03 -15.82 -18.61
N GLY A 33 -3.83 -16.67 -19.61
CA GLY A 33 -3.02 -16.38 -20.79
C GLY A 33 -1.52 -16.55 -20.56
N ALA A 34 -0.83 -17.18 -21.53
CA ALA A 34 0.59 -17.54 -21.40
C ALA A 34 1.49 -16.33 -21.14
N LYS A 35 1.34 -15.27 -21.96
CA LYS A 35 2.15 -14.05 -21.85
C LYS A 35 2.11 -13.41 -20.46
N ARG A 36 0.92 -13.27 -19.88
CA ARG A 36 0.75 -12.64 -18.56
C ARG A 36 1.28 -13.54 -17.45
N ALA A 37 1.04 -14.85 -17.56
CA ALA A 37 1.57 -15.82 -16.61
C ALA A 37 3.10 -15.80 -16.59
N ASP A 38 3.75 -15.74 -17.75
CA ASP A 38 5.22 -15.72 -17.85
C ASP A 38 5.80 -14.42 -17.26
N GLN A 39 5.17 -13.27 -17.50
CA GLN A 39 5.56 -12.01 -16.83
C GLN A 39 5.58 -12.10 -15.29
N PHE A 40 4.59 -12.77 -14.69
CA PHE A 40 4.56 -12.96 -13.25
C PHE A 40 5.59 -13.97 -12.75
N LYS A 41 5.88 -15.02 -13.52
CA LYS A 41 6.96 -15.97 -13.20
C LYS A 41 8.33 -15.29 -13.25
N ASP A 42 8.59 -14.49 -14.28
CA ASP A 42 9.86 -13.77 -14.45
C ASP A 42 10.08 -12.78 -13.30
N ARG A 43 9.03 -12.03 -12.93
CA ARG A 43 9.09 -11.11 -11.77
C ARG A 43 9.36 -11.84 -10.47
N TYR A 44 8.69 -12.97 -10.24
CA TYR A 44 8.93 -13.79 -9.06
C TYR A 44 10.37 -14.29 -9.01
N ALA A 45 10.89 -14.81 -10.14
CA ALA A 45 12.25 -15.30 -10.25
C ALA A 45 13.29 -14.20 -9.96
N ALA A 46 13.12 -13.01 -10.54
CA ALA A 46 14.01 -11.86 -10.30
C ALA A 46 14.00 -11.40 -8.82
N MET A 47 12.85 -11.44 -8.15
CA MET A 47 12.77 -11.12 -6.72
C MET A 47 13.39 -12.20 -5.84
N SER A 48 13.34 -13.46 -6.28
CA SER A 48 13.93 -14.58 -5.54
C SER A 48 15.46 -14.61 -5.60
N SER A 49 16.07 -14.02 -6.65
CA SER A 49 17.52 -13.87 -6.77
C SER A 49 18.06 -12.64 -6.04
N ASP A 50 17.37 -11.51 -6.17
CA ASP A 50 17.84 -10.19 -5.73
C ASP A 50 16.82 -9.55 -4.77
N GLY A 51 16.68 -10.16 -3.59
CA GLY A 51 15.65 -9.80 -2.61
C GLY A 51 15.66 -8.31 -2.21
N PHE A 52 14.46 -7.74 -2.12
CA PHE A 52 14.21 -6.48 -1.42
C PHE A 52 14.10 -6.81 0.08
N ASP A 53 15.02 -6.30 0.90
CA ASP A 53 15.04 -6.35 2.37
C ASP A 53 15.02 -7.70 3.11
N GLY A 54 15.02 -8.84 2.40
CA GLY A 54 14.89 -10.18 3.00
C GLY A 54 13.45 -10.71 3.04
N SER A 55 12.49 -9.96 2.50
CA SER A 55 11.12 -10.41 2.32
C SER A 55 10.98 -11.55 1.28
N PRO A 56 10.07 -12.52 1.46
CA PRO A 56 9.81 -13.57 0.48
C PRO A 56 9.32 -13.04 -0.87
N ALA A 57 9.73 -13.69 -1.96
CA ALA A 57 9.23 -13.39 -3.30
C ALA A 57 7.72 -13.66 -3.42
N PHE A 58 7.03 -12.88 -4.26
CA PHE A 58 5.58 -12.99 -4.47
C PHE A 58 5.20 -12.72 -5.95
N HIS A 59 4.08 -13.28 -6.39
CA HIS A 59 3.57 -13.08 -7.75
C HIS A 59 2.71 -11.80 -7.86
N TYR A 60 1.89 -11.52 -6.85
CA TYR A 60 0.88 -10.45 -6.90
C TYR A 60 1.11 -9.45 -5.77
N GLY A 61 1.42 -8.20 -6.11
CA GLY A 61 1.49 -7.09 -5.14
C GLY A 61 0.11 -6.53 -4.75
N THR A 62 -0.95 -6.99 -5.41
CA THR A 62 -2.33 -6.59 -5.17
C THR A 62 -3.17 -7.80 -4.83
N HIS A 63 -4.02 -7.69 -3.81
CA HIS A 63 -4.92 -8.76 -3.41
C HIS A 63 -6.20 -8.74 -4.26
N TYR A 64 -6.83 -9.89 -4.51
CA TYR A 64 -8.08 -10.00 -5.30
C TYR A 64 -9.32 -9.47 -4.56
N SER A 65 -9.17 -9.03 -3.31
CA SER A 65 -10.23 -8.45 -2.50
C SER A 65 -9.67 -7.33 -1.64
N CYS A 66 -10.24 -6.14 -1.78
CA CYS A 66 -10.04 -5.02 -0.87
C CYS A 66 -11.35 -4.22 -0.79
N SER A 67 -11.50 -3.43 0.28
CA SER A 67 -12.69 -2.59 0.49
C SER A 67 -12.92 -1.62 -0.67
N ALA A 68 -11.86 -1.02 -1.20
CA ALA A 68 -11.93 -0.11 -2.33
C ALA A 68 -12.60 -0.76 -3.56
N TYR A 69 -12.30 -2.03 -3.88
CA TYR A 69 -12.96 -2.73 -4.99
C TYR A 69 -14.46 -2.89 -4.77
N VAL A 70 -14.92 -3.16 -3.54
CA VAL A 70 -16.36 -3.26 -3.22
C VAL A 70 -17.02 -1.91 -3.40
N THR A 71 -16.41 -0.84 -2.87
CA THR A 71 -16.91 0.54 -3.00
C THR A 71 -17.03 0.94 -4.46
N TYR A 72 -16.01 0.69 -5.29
CA TYR A 72 -16.06 1.01 -6.72
C TYR A 72 -17.02 0.11 -7.51
N TYR A 73 -17.15 -1.17 -7.15
CA TYR A 73 -18.10 -2.08 -7.79
C TYR A 73 -19.55 -1.61 -7.57
N LEU A 74 -19.85 -1.06 -6.39
CA LEU A 74 -21.17 -0.57 -6.01
C LEU A 74 -21.33 0.95 -6.15
N LEU A 75 -20.45 1.62 -6.91
CA LEU A 75 -20.37 3.08 -7.01
C LEU A 75 -21.69 3.79 -7.28
N ARG A 76 -22.65 3.13 -7.95
CA ARG A 76 -23.95 3.69 -8.31
C ARG A 76 -25.01 3.58 -7.20
N LEU A 77 -24.64 3.04 -6.03
CA LEU A 77 -25.53 2.83 -4.89
C LEU A 77 -25.01 3.58 -3.67
N GLU A 78 -25.91 4.16 -2.88
CA GLU A 78 -25.56 4.65 -1.54
C GLU A 78 -25.45 3.49 -0.54
N PRO A 79 -24.55 3.56 0.46
CA PRO A 79 -23.63 4.67 0.77
C PRO A 79 -22.31 4.66 -0.05
N PHE A 80 -22.16 3.76 -1.03
CA PHE A 80 -20.89 3.51 -1.72
C PHE A 80 -20.45 4.66 -2.65
N ALA A 81 -21.40 5.38 -3.24
CA ALA A 81 -21.10 6.60 -3.99
C ALA A 81 -20.41 7.66 -3.10
N SER A 82 -20.96 7.93 -1.93
CA SER A 82 -20.38 8.84 -0.94
C SER A 82 -19.00 8.36 -0.46
N MET A 83 -18.86 7.08 -0.11
CA MET A 83 -17.57 6.51 0.30
C MET A 83 -16.51 6.59 -0.81
N ALA A 84 -16.88 6.48 -2.09
CA ALA A 84 -15.94 6.61 -3.20
C ALA A 84 -15.44 8.06 -3.36
N GLN A 85 -16.32 9.05 -3.16
CA GLN A 85 -15.94 10.47 -3.17
C GLN A 85 -14.98 10.80 -2.02
N GLU A 86 -15.26 10.31 -0.82
CA GLU A 86 -14.37 10.47 0.33
C GLU A 86 -12.99 9.85 0.07
N LEU A 87 -12.95 8.63 -0.49
CA LEU A 87 -11.71 7.96 -0.83
C LEU A 87 -10.89 8.75 -1.86
N GLN A 88 -11.55 9.34 -2.87
CA GLN A 88 -10.91 10.19 -3.86
C GLN A 88 -10.33 11.46 -3.23
N TYR A 89 -11.10 12.14 -2.38
CA TYR A 89 -10.64 13.32 -1.66
C TYR A 89 -9.41 13.02 -0.80
N VAL A 90 -9.43 11.92 -0.05
CA VAL A 90 -8.26 11.49 0.74
C VAL A 90 -7.07 11.24 -0.17
N SER A 91 -7.23 10.50 -1.27
CA SER A 91 -6.13 10.21 -2.20
C SER A 91 -5.51 11.48 -2.78
N GLU A 92 -6.33 12.48 -3.12
CA GLU A 92 -5.85 13.75 -3.67
C GLU A 92 -5.15 14.61 -2.63
N ASN A 93 -5.52 14.53 -1.35
CA ASN A 93 -5.00 15.41 -0.30
C ASN A 93 -3.97 14.76 0.63
N LEU A 94 -3.81 13.42 0.59
CA LEU A 94 -2.94 12.68 1.51
C LEU A 94 -1.48 13.17 1.47
N HIS A 95 -1.00 13.59 0.29
CA HIS A 95 0.34 14.14 0.13
C HIS A 95 0.59 15.37 1.02
N SER A 96 -0.44 16.21 1.23
CA SER A 96 -0.33 17.39 2.11
C SER A 96 -0.17 16.99 3.57
N TRP A 97 -0.77 15.90 4.01
CA TRP A 97 -0.55 15.34 5.35
C TRP A 97 0.82 14.65 5.45
N ILE A 98 1.25 13.93 4.40
CA ILE A 98 2.60 13.34 4.33
C ILE A 98 3.67 14.44 4.46
N ASP A 99 3.48 15.62 3.84
CA ASP A 99 4.39 16.75 3.98
C ASP A 99 4.56 17.20 5.44
N LEU A 100 3.49 17.13 6.24
CA LEU A 100 3.51 17.47 7.67
C LEU A 100 4.24 16.42 8.51
N ILE A 101 4.01 15.14 8.23
CA ILE A 101 4.49 14.06 9.11
C ILE A 101 5.89 13.56 8.72
N PHE A 102 6.16 13.42 7.42
CA PHE A 102 7.39 12.81 6.89
C PHE A 102 8.13 13.72 5.90
N GLY A 103 7.48 14.78 5.41
CA GLY A 103 8.05 15.66 4.39
C GLY A 103 8.61 16.97 4.93
N TYR A 104 8.64 17.97 4.04
CA TYR A 104 9.38 19.21 4.27
C TYR A 104 8.74 20.14 5.32
N LYS A 105 7.46 19.94 5.67
CA LYS A 105 6.76 20.69 6.72
C LYS A 105 6.88 20.04 8.10
N GLN A 106 7.71 18.99 8.26
CA GLN A 106 7.96 18.36 9.55
C GLN A 106 8.84 19.23 10.48
N ARG A 107 9.78 20.00 9.91
CA ARG A 107 10.74 20.84 10.66
C ARG A 107 11.02 22.17 9.94
N GLY A 108 11.75 23.07 10.59
CA GLY A 108 12.18 24.34 10.02
C GLY A 108 11.06 25.39 9.92
N GLN A 109 11.27 26.42 9.10
CA GLN A 109 10.34 27.54 8.97
C GLN A 109 8.97 27.10 8.42
N GLU A 110 8.95 26.12 7.52
CA GLU A 110 7.71 25.59 6.94
C GLU A 110 6.84 24.90 7.99
N ALA A 111 7.45 24.22 8.97
CA ALA A 111 6.72 23.65 10.10
C ALA A 111 6.13 24.75 11.01
N VAL A 112 6.85 25.85 11.23
CA VAL A 112 6.33 27.01 11.98
C VAL A 112 5.13 27.62 11.26
N ASN A 113 5.26 27.85 9.96
CA ASN A 113 4.19 28.41 9.12
C ASN A 113 2.93 27.51 9.10
N ALA A 114 3.11 26.19 9.16
CA ALA A 114 2.03 25.21 9.20
C ALA A 114 1.52 24.87 10.62
N LEU A 115 2.02 25.54 11.67
CA LEU A 115 1.70 25.25 13.08
C LEU A 115 1.99 23.78 13.49
N ASN A 116 3.06 23.22 12.94
CA ASN A 116 3.41 21.79 13.03
C ASN A 116 4.76 21.55 13.77
N VAL A 117 5.09 22.39 14.75
CA VAL A 117 6.30 22.25 15.58
C VAL A 117 5.96 21.59 16.90
N PHE A 118 6.60 20.46 17.19
CA PHE A 118 6.41 19.68 18.41
C PHE A 118 7.54 19.92 19.42
N MET A 119 7.40 19.36 20.62
CA MET A 119 8.41 19.45 21.68
C MET A 119 9.74 18.86 21.19
N HIS A 120 10.85 19.59 21.33
CA HIS A 120 12.13 19.23 20.70
C HIS A 120 12.58 17.76 20.94
N MET A 121 12.26 17.16 22.09
CA MET A 121 12.61 15.77 22.42
C MET A 121 11.90 14.70 21.56
N THR A 122 10.82 15.06 20.84
CA THR A 122 10.09 14.12 19.96
C THR A 122 10.77 13.94 18.61
N TYR A 123 11.74 14.79 18.29
CA TYR A 123 12.50 14.71 17.04
C TYR A 123 13.71 13.79 17.19
N GLU A 124 13.87 12.89 16.23
CA GLU A 124 15.03 12.00 16.15
C GLU A 124 16.35 12.77 16.32
N GLY A 125 17.25 12.21 17.15
CA GLY A 125 18.57 12.79 17.45
C GLY A 125 18.65 13.61 18.74
N THR A 126 17.54 14.01 19.36
CA THR A 126 17.55 14.90 20.54
C THR A 126 17.67 14.18 21.89
N VAL A 127 17.30 12.90 21.94
CA VAL A 127 17.36 12.06 23.16
C VAL A 127 18.79 11.58 23.48
N TRP A 128 19.71 11.60 22.50
CA TRP A 128 21.10 11.15 22.68
C TRP A 128 21.91 12.00 23.67
N TYR A 129 21.58 13.28 23.83
CA TYR A 129 22.28 14.16 24.79
C TYR A 129 21.82 13.95 26.24
N SER A 130 20.55 13.60 26.47
CA SER A 130 20.01 13.40 27.83
C SER A 130 20.46 12.07 28.45
N LEU A 131 20.41 10.98 27.67
CA LEU A 131 20.85 9.66 28.14
C LEU A 131 22.37 9.58 28.37
N SER A 132 23.18 10.27 27.56
CA SER A 132 24.63 10.32 27.76
C SER A 132 25.04 11.13 29.01
N LEU A 133 24.31 12.19 29.34
CA LEU A 133 24.45 12.93 30.61
C LEU A 133 24.06 12.07 31.82
N ILE A 134 22.96 11.32 31.73
CA ILE A 134 22.51 10.42 32.82
C ILE A 134 23.50 9.26 33.03
N ILE A 135 24.06 8.69 31.96
CA ILE A 135 25.06 7.61 32.05
C ILE A 135 26.41 8.15 32.56
N ARG A 136 26.84 9.36 32.16
CA ARG A 136 28.06 10.01 32.69
C ARG A 136 27.93 10.41 34.15
N ALA A 137 26.77 10.94 34.58
CA ALA A 137 26.51 11.29 35.97
C ALA A 137 26.51 10.06 36.89
N LYS A 138 25.96 8.92 36.43
CA LYS A 138 26.01 7.66 37.19
C LYS A 138 27.41 7.04 37.28
N ARG A 139 28.28 7.24 36.28
CA ARG A 139 29.70 6.80 36.37
C ARG A 139 30.55 7.66 37.30
N ALA A 140 30.26 8.96 37.43
CA ALA A 140 30.95 9.83 38.38
C ALA A 140 30.55 9.55 39.84
N ALA A 141 29.29 9.19 40.09
CA ALA A 141 28.78 8.87 41.44
C ALA A 141 29.18 7.48 41.97
N ILE A 142 29.76 6.60 41.14
CA ILE A 142 30.26 5.28 41.55
C ILE A 142 31.79 5.31 41.80
N MET A 143 32.46 6.44 41.53
CA MET A 143 33.90 6.63 41.76
C MET A 143 34.23 7.62 42.90
N LEU A 144 33.28 7.85 43.82
CA LEU A 144 33.45 8.48 45.13
C LEU A 144 32.86 7.55 46.19
#